data_AF-A0A3P6RFW6-F1
#
_entry.id   AF-A0A3P6RFW6-F1
#
_cell.length_a   1.000
_cell.length_b   1.000
_cell.length_c   1.000
_cell.angle_alpha   90.00
_cell.angle_beta   90.00
_cell.angle_gamma   90.00
#
_symmetry.space_group_name_H-M   'P 1'
#
loop_
_entity.id
_entity.type
_entity.pdbx_description
1 polymer ?
#
loop_
_entity_poly.entity_id
_entity_poly.type
_entity_poly.pdbx_seq_one_letter_code
_entity_poly.pdbx_strand_id
1 'polypeptide(L)'
;MTRLIYSTVPNSSFLQIKRAALNELIDHITTTKGAIVESIYPEVIKMVSKNIFRVLPPSDNSEFDPEEDEPTLEVSWPHLQLVYELFLRFLESPDFQASIGKKYIDQRFVLNLLDLFDSEDPRERDFLKTVLHRIYGKFLGLRAFIRKQINNM
;
A
#
# COMPACT_ATOMS: atom_id res chain seq x y z
N MET A 1 14.70 7.17 14.85
CA MET A 1 14.07 6.16 13.96
C MET A 1 13.13 6.79 12.93
N THR A 2 12.33 7.81 13.29
CA THR A 2 11.36 8.45 12.38
C THR A 2 11.98 9.22 11.18
N ARG A 3 13.25 9.63 11.25
CA ARG A 3 13.95 10.33 10.16
C ARG A 3 14.48 9.42 9.04
N LEU A 4 14.54 8.11 9.25
CA LEU A 4 15.06 7.15 8.25
C LEU A 4 14.05 6.82 7.15
N ILE A 5 12.80 7.30 7.26
CA ILE A 5 11.73 6.96 6.32
C ILE A 5 11.64 8.00 5.18
N TYR A 6 12.25 9.18 5.33
CA TYR A 6 12.01 10.36 4.47
C TYR A 6 13.18 10.82 3.58
N SER A 7 14.33 10.17 3.65
CA SER A 7 15.55 10.68 3.01
C SER A 7 15.81 10.02 1.65
N THR A 8 15.75 10.83 0.58
CA THR A 8 16.03 10.49 -0.82
C THR A 8 17.51 10.67 -1.18
N VAL A 9 18.42 10.02 -0.44
CA VAL A 9 19.82 9.91 -0.86
C VAL A 9 20.01 8.52 -1.48
N PRO A 10 20.41 8.40 -2.77
CA PRO A 10 20.67 7.13 -3.43
C PRO A 10 22.02 6.59 -2.96
N ASN A 11 22.12 6.26 -1.68
CA ASN A 11 23.24 5.50 -1.14
C ASN A 11 22.80 4.04 -1.05
N SER A 12 23.46 3.14 -1.78
CA SER A 12 23.14 1.70 -1.83
C SER A 12 23.00 1.09 -0.42
N SER A 13 23.81 1.56 0.53
CA SER A 13 23.73 1.16 1.94
C SER A 13 22.40 1.54 2.62
N PHE A 14 21.86 2.73 2.34
CA PHE A 14 20.60 3.19 2.94
C PHE A 14 19.39 2.40 2.45
N LEU A 15 19.36 2.09 1.15
CA LEU A 15 18.33 1.24 0.56
C LEU A 15 18.36 -0.18 1.16
N GLN A 16 19.55 -0.74 1.40
CA GLN A 16 19.71 -2.03 2.06
C GLN A 16 19.21 -2.01 3.52
N ILE A 17 19.51 -0.95 4.28
CA ILE A 17 19.01 -0.78 5.65
C ILE A 17 17.48 -0.70 5.66
N LYS A 18 16.89 0.09 4.76
CA LYS A 18 15.42 0.23 4.66
C LYS A 18 14.77 -1.11 4.31
N ARG A 19 15.37 -1.86 3.38
CA ARG A 19 14.93 -3.21 3.00
C ARG A 19 14.99 -4.18 4.19
N ALA A 20 16.11 -4.22 4.91
CA ALA A 20 16.28 -5.08 6.08
C ALA A 20 15.23 -4.77 7.16
N ALA A 21 15.02 -3.49 7.46
CA ALA A 21 14.02 -3.06 8.43
C ALA A 21 12.58 -3.43 8.02
N LEU A 22 12.22 -3.31 6.74
CA LEU A 22 10.91 -3.74 6.27
C LEU A 22 10.69 -5.25 6.38
N ASN A 23 11.69 -6.05 6.04
CA ASN A 23 11.61 -7.50 6.21
C ASN A 23 11.44 -7.88 7.69
N GLU A 24 12.20 -7.26 8.58
CA GLU A 24 12.07 -7.50 10.03
C GLU A 24 10.67 -7.14 10.54
N LEU A 25 10.07 -6.05 10.06
CA LEU A 25 8.71 -5.66 10.41
C LEU A 25 7.66 -6.65 9.88
N ILE A 26 7.84 -7.14 8.64
CA ILE A 26 6.97 -8.16 8.05
C ILE A 26 7.03 -9.44 8.88
N ASP A 27 8.23 -9.90 9.20
CA ASP A 27 8.46 -11.10 10.01
C ASP A 27 7.85 -10.94 11.39
N HIS A 28 8.05 -9.79 12.04
CA HIS A 28 7.48 -9.51 13.36
C HIS A 28 5.94 -9.55 13.36
N ILE A 29 5.28 -8.84 12.45
CA ILE A 29 3.80 -8.84 12.35
C ILE A 29 3.24 -10.22 12.01
N THR A 30 3.98 -11.01 11.24
CA THR A 30 3.53 -12.34 10.79
C THR A 30 3.71 -13.40 11.88
N THR A 31 4.79 -13.34 12.67
CA THR A 31 5.19 -14.41 13.59
C THR A 31 4.87 -14.13 15.06
N THR A 32 4.77 -12.86 15.45
CA THR A 32 4.58 -12.48 16.86
C THR A 32 3.10 -12.28 17.17
N LYS A 33 2.52 -13.20 17.95
CA LYS A 33 1.15 -13.08 18.44
C LYS A 33 0.99 -11.81 19.29
N GLY A 34 -0.04 -11.02 19.02
CA GLY A 34 -0.30 -9.77 19.72
C GLY A 34 0.59 -8.60 19.32
N ALA A 35 1.34 -8.71 18.20
CA ALA A 35 2.16 -7.60 17.69
C ALA A 35 1.32 -6.38 17.26
N ILE A 36 0.07 -6.60 16.84
CA ILE A 36 -0.84 -5.53 16.42
C ILE A 36 -1.62 -5.00 17.62
N VAL A 37 -1.10 -3.92 18.21
CA VAL A 37 -1.76 -3.15 19.28
C VAL A 37 -2.24 -1.79 18.76
N GLU A 38 -3.14 -1.11 19.49
CA GLU A 38 -3.80 0.13 19.04
C GLU A 38 -2.81 1.22 18.61
N SER A 39 -1.67 1.35 19.29
CA SER A 39 -0.64 2.35 18.97
C SER A 39 0.08 2.11 17.64
N ILE A 40 0.03 0.89 17.09
CA ILE A 40 0.73 0.53 15.84
C ILE A 40 -0.06 0.95 14.60
N TYR A 41 -1.39 1.03 14.68
CA TYR A 41 -2.27 1.40 13.55
C TYR A 41 -1.88 2.72 12.88
N PRO A 42 -1.78 3.85 13.61
CA PRO A 42 -1.42 5.12 12.98
C PRO A 42 -0.03 5.07 12.36
N GLU A 43 0.94 4.38 12.97
CA GLU A 43 2.31 4.31 12.47
C GLU A 43 2.43 3.49 11.18
N VAL A 44 1.81 2.31 11.13
CA VAL A 44 1.80 1.47 9.92
C VAL A 44 1.08 2.19 8.78
N ILE A 45 -0.13 2.71 9.03
CA ILE A 45 -0.93 3.34 7.99
C ILE A 45 -0.24 4.60 7.46
N LYS A 46 0.38 5.40 8.33
CA LYS A 46 1.17 6.57 7.94
C LYS A 46 2.41 6.18 7.14
N MET A 47 3.11 5.12 7.54
CA MET A 47 4.29 4.63 6.82
C MET A 47 3.90 4.15 5.42
N VAL A 48 2.86 3.33 5.30
CA VAL A 48 2.33 2.85 4.02
C VAL A 48 1.92 4.02 3.14
N SER A 49 1.07 4.92 3.66
CA SER A 49 0.57 6.09 2.93
C SER A 49 1.70 6.93 2.33
N LYS A 50 2.79 7.11 3.09
CA LYS A 50 3.93 7.94 2.66
C LYS A 50 4.85 7.28 1.65
N ASN A 51 4.75 5.97 1.47
CA ASN A 51 5.55 5.24 0.50
C ASN A 51 4.76 4.90 -0.76
N ILE A 52 3.45 4.64 -0.68
CA ILE A 52 2.64 4.23 -1.84
C ILE A 52 1.92 5.39 -2.51
N PHE A 53 1.36 6.34 -1.74
CA PHE A 53 0.56 7.42 -2.33
C PHE A 53 1.47 8.45 -2.98
N ARG A 54 1.39 8.49 -4.31
CA ARG A 54 2.16 9.36 -5.19
C ARG A 54 1.30 9.73 -6.39
N VAL A 55 1.66 10.84 -7.03
CA VAL A 55 1.13 11.17 -8.35
C VAL A 55 1.81 10.21 -9.32
N LEU A 56 1.02 9.44 -10.07
CA LEU A 56 1.54 8.60 -11.13
C LEU A 56 2.05 9.48 -12.28
N PRO A 57 3.11 9.07 -12.99
CA PRO A 57 3.53 9.79 -14.20
C PRO A 57 2.35 9.87 -15.17
N PRO A 58 2.18 10.99 -15.89
CA PRO A 58 1.16 11.06 -16.93
C PRO A 58 1.40 9.90 -17.90
N SER A 59 0.36 9.13 -18.21
CA SER A 59 0.45 8.15 -19.28
C SER A 59 0.64 8.92 -20.58
N ASP A 60 1.76 8.70 -21.27
CA ASP A 60 2.03 9.29 -22.59
C ASP A 60 1.07 8.73 -23.66
N ASN A 61 0.34 7.66 -23.33
CA ASN A 61 -0.47 6.91 -24.28
C ASN A 61 -1.96 7.18 -24.05
N SER A 62 -2.50 8.19 -24.75
CA SER A 62 -3.97 8.31 -24.93
C SER A 62 -4.58 7.14 -25.72
N GLU A 63 -3.74 6.23 -26.23
CA GLU A 63 -4.07 5.02 -26.98
C GLU A 63 -3.38 3.78 -26.36
N PHE A 64 -3.15 3.74 -25.04
CA PHE A 64 -2.49 2.58 -24.41
C PHE A 64 -3.29 1.30 -24.67
N ASP A 65 -2.69 0.36 -25.40
CA ASP A 65 -3.27 -0.97 -25.59
C ASP A 65 -2.62 -1.93 -24.59
N PRO A 66 -3.35 -2.36 -23.54
CA PRO A 66 -2.81 -3.29 -22.54
C PRO A 66 -2.42 -4.66 -23.10
N GLU A 67 -2.80 -5.02 -24.34
CA GLU A 67 -2.38 -6.24 -25.03
C GLU A 67 -1.12 -6.06 -25.90
N GLU A 68 -0.85 -4.85 -26.42
CA GLU A 68 0.26 -4.59 -27.35
C GLU A 68 1.44 -3.80 -26.75
N ASP A 69 1.19 -2.94 -25.76
CA ASP A 69 2.21 -2.05 -25.19
C ASP A 69 3.02 -2.73 -24.07
N GLU A 70 4.35 -2.54 -24.09
CA GLU A 70 5.21 -2.97 -22.98
C GLU A 70 4.93 -2.12 -21.72
N PRO A 71 4.60 -2.73 -20.57
CA PRO A 71 4.25 -1.98 -19.38
C PRO A 71 5.46 -1.26 -18.79
N THR A 72 5.29 0.02 -18.45
CA THR A 72 6.30 0.75 -17.69
C THR A 72 6.44 0.14 -16.28
N LEU A 73 7.62 -0.42 -15.99
CA LEU A 73 7.91 -1.02 -14.69
C LEU A 73 8.39 0.03 -13.69
N GLU A 74 7.86 -0.01 -12.47
CA GLU A 74 8.24 0.92 -11.41
C GLU A 74 9.66 0.60 -10.90
N VAL A 75 10.57 1.56 -11.01
CA VAL A 75 11.98 1.41 -10.61
C VAL A 75 12.13 1.19 -9.09
N SER A 76 11.20 1.73 -8.30
CA SER A 76 11.16 1.58 -6.85
C SER A 76 10.48 0.28 -6.40
N TRP A 77 10.10 -0.60 -7.33
CA TRP A 77 9.34 -1.82 -7.05
C TRP A 77 9.93 -2.70 -5.94
N PRO A 78 11.25 -2.97 -5.87
CA PRO A 78 11.81 -3.79 -4.79
C PRO A 78 11.53 -3.26 -3.38
N HIS A 79 11.32 -1.94 -3.25
CA HIS A 79 10.93 -1.29 -2.00
C HIS A 79 9.40 -1.27 -1.84
N LEU A 80 8.65 -0.90 -2.89
CA LEU A 80 7.18 -0.84 -2.83
C LEU A 80 6.55 -2.21 -2.57
N GLN A 81 7.09 -3.27 -3.16
CA GLN A 81 6.66 -4.65 -2.92
C GLN A 81 6.62 -4.97 -1.42
N LEU A 82 7.67 -4.59 -0.68
CA LEU A 82 7.75 -4.84 0.76
C LEU A 82 6.76 -3.97 1.56
N VAL A 83 6.50 -2.75 1.12
CA VAL A 83 5.50 -1.88 1.74
C VAL A 83 4.09 -2.45 1.55
N TYR A 84 3.77 -2.92 0.34
CA TYR A 84 2.50 -3.58 0.06
C TYR A 84 2.36 -4.91 0.82
N GLU A 85 3.42 -5.71 0.87
CA GLU A 85 3.45 -6.96 1.63
C GLU A 85 3.21 -6.71 3.12
N LEU A 86 3.92 -5.75 3.71
CA LEU A 86 3.71 -5.37 5.11
C LEU A 86 2.25 -4.96 5.36
N PHE A 87 1.68 -4.13 4.48
CA PHE A 87 0.31 -3.68 4.66
C PHE A 87 -0.70 -4.83 4.52
N LEU A 88 -0.47 -5.74 3.57
CA LEU A 88 -1.32 -6.90 3.39
C LEU A 88 -1.27 -7.82 4.61
N ARG A 89 -0.07 -8.14 5.13
CA ARG A 89 0.08 -8.94 6.36
C ARG A 89 -0.56 -8.27 7.56
N PHE A 90 -0.41 -6.96 7.68
CA PHE A 90 -1.08 -6.17 8.72
C PHE A 90 -2.61 -6.27 8.64
N LEU A 91 -3.19 -6.15 7.44
CA LEU A 91 -4.64 -6.30 7.24
C LEU A 91 -5.10 -7.74 7.48
N GLU A 92 -4.35 -8.74 7.03
CA GLU A 92 -4.72 -10.16 7.09
C GLU A 92 -4.51 -10.80 8.47
N SER A 93 -3.70 -10.16 9.33
CA SER A 93 -3.45 -10.66 10.68
C SER A 93 -4.76 -10.89 11.46
N PRO A 94 -4.87 -12.02 12.20
CA PRO A 94 -6.02 -12.29 13.04
C PRO A 94 -6.17 -11.28 14.20
N ASP A 95 -5.08 -10.60 14.58
CA ASP A 95 -5.09 -9.59 15.64
C ASP A 95 -5.58 -8.21 15.13
N PHE A 96 -5.82 -8.07 13.83
CA PHE A 96 -6.33 -6.85 13.23
C PHE A 96 -7.80 -6.59 13.62
N GLN A 97 -8.06 -5.42 14.19
CA GLN A 97 -9.37 -4.95 14.61
C GLN A 97 -9.84 -3.78 13.73
N ALA A 98 -10.85 -4.05 12.89
CA ALA A 98 -11.44 -3.05 12.00
C ALA A 98 -12.06 -1.85 12.77
N SER A 99 -12.51 -2.05 14.00
CA SER A 99 -13.03 -1.01 14.89
C SER A 99 -12.00 0.08 15.21
N ILE A 100 -10.71 -0.27 15.26
CA ILE A 100 -9.59 0.66 15.44
C ILE A 100 -9.14 1.19 14.09
N GLY A 101 -8.96 0.31 13.10
CA GLY A 101 -8.47 0.68 11.76
C GLY A 101 -9.33 1.72 11.05
N LYS A 102 -10.65 1.73 11.28
CA LYS A 102 -11.58 2.70 10.65
C LYS A 102 -11.31 4.16 11.02
N LYS A 103 -10.53 4.42 12.08
CA LYS A 103 -10.10 5.78 12.47
C LYS A 103 -9.06 6.35 11.49
N TYR A 104 -8.42 5.49 10.69
CA TYR A 104 -7.25 5.83 9.86
C TYR A 104 -7.41 5.41 8.40
N ILE A 105 -8.18 4.35 8.12
CA ILE A 105 -8.58 3.93 6.77
C ILE A 105 -9.97 4.53 6.52
N ASP A 106 -9.99 5.76 6.01
CA ASP A 106 -11.21 6.51 5.70
C ASP A 106 -11.45 6.61 4.19
N GLN A 107 -12.45 7.40 3.79
CA GLN A 107 -12.74 7.62 2.38
C GLN A 107 -11.57 8.24 1.62
N ARG A 108 -10.77 9.11 2.27
CA ARG A 108 -9.63 9.76 1.64
C ARG A 108 -8.48 8.77 1.41
N PHE A 109 -8.22 7.89 2.37
CA PHE A 109 -7.27 6.79 2.18
C PHE A 109 -7.68 5.92 0.99
N VAL A 110 -8.98 5.59 0.88
CA VAL A 110 -9.51 4.79 -0.23
C VAL A 110 -9.38 5.51 -1.57
N LEU A 111 -9.67 6.81 -1.65
CA LEU A 111 -9.48 7.57 -2.90
C LEU A 111 -8.04 7.53 -3.37
N ASN A 112 -7.09 7.87 -2.50
CA ASN A 112 -5.67 7.82 -2.84
C ASN A 112 -5.20 6.41 -3.24
N LEU A 113 -5.82 5.36 -2.70
CA LEU A 113 -5.54 3.98 -3.07
C LEU A 113 -6.11 3.63 -4.45
N LEU A 114 -7.31 4.14 -4.77
CA LEU A 114 -7.95 3.96 -6.07
C LEU A 114 -7.17 4.67 -7.18
N ASP A 115 -6.68 5.89 -6.93
CA ASP A 115 -5.87 6.64 -7.90
C ASP A 115 -4.60 5.87 -8.35
N LEU A 116 -4.11 4.91 -7.55
CA LEU A 116 -2.95 4.09 -7.92
C LEU A 116 -3.30 2.95 -8.90
N PHE A 117 -4.58 2.65 -9.16
CA PHE A 117 -4.95 1.60 -10.12
C PHE A 117 -4.57 1.94 -11.56
N ASP A 118 -4.32 3.22 -11.86
CA ASP A 118 -3.81 3.68 -13.16
C ASP A 118 -2.30 3.37 -13.34
N SER A 119 -1.65 2.69 -12.37
CA SER A 119 -0.27 2.23 -12.50
C SER A 119 -0.13 1.27 -13.68
N GLU A 120 0.81 1.55 -14.59
CA GLU A 120 1.16 0.67 -15.71
C GLU A 120 1.86 -0.63 -15.26
N ASP A 121 2.46 -0.65 -14.06
CA ASP A 121 3.08 -1.84 -13.50
C ASP A 121 2.02 -2.87 -13.04
N PRO A 122 1.91 -4.04 -13.71
CA PRO A 122 0.89 -5.04 -13.37
C PRO A 122 1.07 -5.60 -11.96
N ARG A 123 2.31 -5.62 -11.45
CA ARG A 123 2.61 -6.15 -10.11
C ARG A 123 2.01 -5.25 -9.04
N GLU A 124 2.05 -3.93 -9.25
CA GLU A 124 1.42 -2.97 -8.33
C GLU A 124 -0.11 -3.13 -8.36
N ARG A 125 -0.72 -3.26 -9.55
CA ARG A 125 -2.17 -3.46 -9.70
C ARG A 125 -2.66 -4.72 -8.98
N ASP A 126 -1.90 -5.81 -9.00
CA ASP A 126 -2.27 -7.06 -8.30
C ASP A 126 -2.29 -6.89 -6.77
N PHE A 127 -1.32 -6.16 -6.22
CA PHE A 127 -1.31 -5.82 -4.79
C PHE A 127 -2.48 -4.89 -4.45
N LEU A 128 -2.71 -3.83 -5.24
CA LEU A 128 -3.81 -2.89 -5.05
C LEU A 128 -5.17 -3.60 -5.05
N LYS A 129 -5.40 -4.50 -6.01
CA LYS A 129 -6.61 -5.33 -6.09
C LYS A 129 -6.82 -6.13 -4.80
N THR A 130 -5.76 -6.76 -4.31
CA THR A 130 -5.81 -7.58 -3.09
C THR A 130 -6.06 -6.73 -1.85
N VAL A 131 -5.35 -5.61 -1.71
CA VAL A 131 -5.51 -4.66 -0.59
C VAL A 131 -6.91 -4.07 -0.57
N LEU A 132 -7.42 -3.58 -1.70
CA LEU A 132 -8.76 -3.04 -1.82
C LEU A 132 -9.82 -4.08 -1.47
N HIS A 133 -9.63 -5.33 -1.90
CA HIS A 133 -10.52 -6.45 -1.53
C HIS A 133 -10.54 -6.68 -0.01
N ARG A 134 -9.37 -6.68 0.66
CA ARG A 134 -9.30 -6.81 2.13
C ARG A 134 -9.99 -5.64 2.85
N ILE A 135 -9.78 -4.41 2.37
CA ILE A 135 -10.45 -3.22 2.91
C ILE A 135 -11.97 -3.33 2.72
N TYR A 136 -12.44 -3.66 1.52
CA TYR A 136 -13.87 -3.84 1.24
C TYR A 136 -14.52 -4.92 2.12
N GLY A 137 -13.79 -6.02 2.35
CA GLY A 137 -14.22 -7.10 3.23
C GLY A 137 -14.42 -6.66 4.68
N LYS A 138 -13.42 -5.95 5.24
CA LYS A 138 -13.35 -5.58 6.67
C LYS A 138 -14.13 -4.31 7.03
N PHE A 139 -14.26 -3.35 6.11
CA PHE A 139 -14.85 -2.04 6.39
C PHE A 139 -16.21 -1.88 5.71
N LEU A 140 -17.27 -2.37 6.37
CA LEU A 140 -18.64 -2.31 5.84
C LEU A 140 -19.08 -0.87 5.49
N GLY A 141 -18.68 0.12 6.28
CA GLY A 141 -18.99 1.54 6.07
C GLY A 141 -18.36 2.16 4.83
N LEU A 142 -17.31 1.54 4.26
CA LEU A 142 -16.64 2.04 3.04
C LEU A 142 -17.19 1.39 1.76
N ARG A 143 -17.98 0.31 1.86
CA ARG A 143 -18.41 -0.46 0.68
C ARG A 143 -19.21 0.36 -0.33
N ALA A 144 -20.18 1.14 0.14
CA ALA A 144 -21.00 1.97 -0.74
C ALA A 144 -20.16 3.05 -1.44
N PHE A 145 -19.20 3.62 -0.72
CA PHE A 145 -18.26 4.59 -1.27
C PHE A 145 -17.35 3.96 -2.33
N ILE A 146 -16.71 2.83 -2.03
CA ILE A 146 -15.82 2.12 -2.97
C ILE A 146 -16.57 1.78 -4.26
N ARG A 147 -17.77 1.21 -4.18
CA ARG A 147 -18.57 0.90 -5.39
C ARG A 147 -18.88 2.13 -6.23
N LYS A 148 -19.22 3.24 -5.57
CA LYS A 148 -19.50 4.50 -6.27
C LYS A 148 -18.25 5.02 -7.00
N GLN A 149 -17.08 4.97 -6.37
CA GLN A 149 -15.85 5.44 -7.00
C GLN A 149 -15.46 4.55 -8.19
N ILE A 150 -15.48 3.22 -8.02
CA ILE A 150 -15.17 2.28 -9.12
C ILE A 150 -16.10 2.48 -10.32
N ASN A 151 -17.39 2.74 -10.10
CA ASN A 151 -18.34 2.99 -11.20
C ASN A 151 -18.11 4.33 -11.93
N ASN A 152 -17.38 5.25 -11.31
CA ASN A 152 -17.11 6.58 -11.85
C ASN A 152 -15.70 6.68 -12.48
N MET A 153 -14.90 5.62 -12.38
CA MET A 153 -13.59 5.48 -13.02
C MET A 153 -13.75 4.97 -14.44
#